data_AF-A0A1J1IW89-F1
#
_entry.id   AF-A0A1J1IW89-F1
#
_cell.length_a   1.000
_cell.length_b   1.000
_cell.length_c   1.000
_cell.angle_alpha   90.00
_cell.angle_beta   90.00
_cell.angle_gamma   90.00
#
_symmetry.space_group_name_H-M   'P 1'
#
loop_
_entity.id
_entity.type
_entity.pdbx_description
1 polymer ?
#
loop_
_entity_poly.entity_id
_entity_poly.type
_entity_poly.pdbx_seq_one_letter_code
_entity_poly.pdbx_strand_id
1 'polypeptide(L)'
;MKATKNDGFENAKNKCLRVILDSAKKRLNGLINDWITLYGFDRMWVLERQLEATHEHFFNEVITENSQIMDKMKNMNKELLEKKQDGERKLNEGIKNLPNENLSLYDFHKKLKIIVDENEMKIKVRQEEFERILKEESLVCDELDISTTLKQFAEELPSESQLKGHKEYITTLEDMKYNHLELVCEYQQNIDDLILKLGLDAEAYLKFLKNDIKPSEKNINSLKSINFGLEQKYSTMTSKCKTLKKKLREIWRYLEISDSPHEKLFHIPPEVCFQFSSLVITSRFVDSAMKSFTMSLLNNV
;
A
#
# COMPACT_ATOMS: atom_id res chain seq x y z
N MET A 1 -42.81 -24.06 -9.34
CA MET A 1 -42.73 -24.71 -10.67
C MET A 1 -41.28 -25.01 -11.06
N LYS A 2 -40.63 -26.01 -10.44
CA LYS A 2 -39.25 -26.45 -10.78
C LYS A 2 -39.05 -27.97 -10.70
N ALA A 3 -40.12 -28.76 -10.79
CA ALA A 3 -40.07 -30.23 -10.76
C ALA A 3 -39.89 -30.89 -12.15
N THR A 4 -40.08 -30.14 -13.25
CA THR A 4 -40.29 -30.73 -14.58
C THR A 4 -39.03 -31.20 -15.32
N LYS A 5 -37.82 -30.77 -14.92
CA LYS A 5 -36.58 -31.19 -15.61
C LYS A 5 -36.05 -32.55 -15.16
N ASN A 6 -36.22 -32.91 -13.89
CA ASN A 6 -35.70 -34.18 -13.36
C ASN A 6 -36.59 -35.36 -13.78
N ASP A 7 -37.90 -35.14 -13.88
CA ASP A 7 -38.86 -36.15 -14.34
C ASP A 7 -38.60 -36.58 -15.79
N GLY A 8 -38.19 -35.65 -16.67
CA GLY A 8 -37.87 -35.98 -18.06
C GLY A 8 -36.63 -36.86 -18.22
N PHE A 9 -35.59 -36.62 -17.42
CA PHE A 9 -34.36 -37.41 -17.45
C PHE A 9 -34.57 -38.81 -16.85
N GLU A 10 -35.23 -38.91 -15.71
CA GLU A 10 -35.47 -40.21 -15.07
C GLU A 10 -36.44 -41.07 -15.90
N ASN A 11 -37.39 -40.43 -16.60
CA ASN A 11 -38.27 -41.13 -17.53
C ASN A 11 -37.52 -41.61 -18.80
N ALA A 12 -36.55 -40.83 -19.31
CA ALA A 12 -35.69 -41.25 -20.42
C ALA A 12 -34.75 -42.41 -20.05
N LYS A 13 -34.13 -42.34 -18.86
CA LYS A 13 -33.30 -43.41 -18.29
C LYS A 13 -34.11 -44.69 -18.10
N ASN A 14 -35.29 -44.60 -17.50
CA ASN A 14 -36.19 -45.73 -17.32
C ASN A 14 -36.63 -46.32 -18.66
N LYS A 15 -36.87 -45.49 -19.68
CA LYS A 15 -37.21 -45.96 -21.03
C LYS A 15 -36.04 -46.71 -21.68
N CYS A 16 -34.81 -46.21 -21.54
CA CYS A 16 -33.61 -46.89 -22.05
C CYS A 16 -33.40 -48.25 -21.36
N LEU A 17 -33.49 -48.28 -20.03
CA LEU A 17 -33.36 -49.52 -19.25
C LEU A 17 -34.44 -50.55 -19.62
N ARG A 18 -35.68 -50.11 -19.89
CA ARG A 18 -36.74 -51.01 -20.40
C ARG A 18 -36.39 -51.59 -21.76
N VAL A 19 -35.87 -50.80 -22.70
CA VAL A 19 -35.47 -51.29 -24.03
C VAL A 19 -34.34 -52.33 -23.91
N ILE A 20 -33.35 -52.08 -23.06
CA ILE A 20 -32.26 -53.02 -22.78
C ILE A 20 -32.83 -54.31 -22.18
N LEU A 21 -33.70 -54.19 -21.18
CA LEU A 21 -34.34 -55.31 -20.51
C LEU A 21 -35.18 -56.15 -21.49
N ASP A 22 -35.97 -55.52 -22.34
CA ASP A 22 -36.82 -56.20 -23.33
C ASP A 22 -35.98 -56.91 -24.40
N SER A 23 -34.87 -56.30 -24.82
CA SER A 23 -33.89 -56.93 -25.72
C SER A 23 -33.24 -58.15 -25.07
N ALA A 24 -32.80 -58.02 -23.82
CA ALA A 24 -32.21 -59.11 -23.04
C ALA A 24 -33.20 -60.28 -22.88
N LYS A 25 -34.46 -59.99 -22.51
CA LYS A 25 -35.54 -60.99 -22.41
C LYS A 25 -35.77 -61.72 -23.74
N LYS A 26 -35.83 -61.01 -24.86
CA LYS A 26 -36.03 -61.63 -26.18
C LYS A 26 -34.89 -62.58 -26.54
N ARG A 27 -33.64 -62.15 -26.31
CA ARG A 27 -32.46 -62.99 -26.57
C ARG A 27 -32.42 -64.20 -25.65
N LEU A 28 -32.75 -64.02 -24.38
CA LEU A 28 -32.83 -65.09 -23.40
C LEU A 28 -33.87 -66.14 -23.78
N ASN A 29 -35.08 -65.71 -24.15
CA ASN A 29 -36.14 -66.60 -24.61
C ASN A 29 -35.74 -67.36 -25.89
N GLY A 30 -35.04 -66.70 -26.82
CA GLY A 30 -34.49 -67.35 -28.01
C GLY A 30 -33.49 -68.45 -27.65
N LEU A 31 -32.52 -68.14 -26.79
CA LEU A 31 -31.52 -69.11 -26.30
C LEU A 31 -32.19 -70.31 -25.59
N ILE A 32 -33.19 -70.05 -24.74
CA ILE A 32 -33.94 -71.12 -24.06
C ILE A 32 -34.62 -72.04 -25.08
N ASN A 33 -35.29 -71.48 -26.09
CA ASN A 33 -35.98 -72.26 -27.13
C ASN A 33 -34.99 -73.09 -27.97
N ASP A 34 -33.88 -72.49 -28.38
CA ASP A 34 -32.84 -73.17 -29.16
C ASP A 34 -32.25 -74.34 -28.35
N TRP A 35 -32.10 -74.17 -27.03
CA TRP A 35 -31.52 -75.18 -26.15
C TRP A 35 -32.47 -76.33 -25.81
N ILE A 36 -33.74 -76.02 -25.54
CA ILE A 36 -34.79 -77.05 -25.40
C ILE A 36 -34.80 -77.94 -26.65
N THR A 37 -34.64 -77.34 -27.83
CA THR A 37 -34.61 -78.04 -29.12
C THR A 37 -33.36 -78.93 -29.28
N LEU A 38 -32.19 -78.49 -28.83
CA LEU A 38 -30.91 -79.19 -29.06
C LEU A 38 -30.57 -80.26 -28.00
N TYR A 39 -30.88 -80.02 -26.73
CA TYR A 39 -30.33 -80.81 -25.61
C TYR A 39 -31.38 -81.44 -24.68
N GLY A 40 -32.66 -81.08 -24.84
CA GLY A 40 -33.72 -81.50 -23.92
C GLY A 40 -33.66 -80.79 -22.56
N PHE A 41 -34.70 -80.95 -21.74
CA PHE A 41 -34.87 -80.22 -20.48
C PHE A 41 -33.83 -80.56 -19.39
N ASP A 42 -33.28 -81.77 -19.41
CA ASP A 42 -32.55 -82.36 -18.28
C ASP A 42 -31.17 -81.71 -17.99
N ARG A 43 -30.64 -80.89 -18.91
CA ARG A 43 -29.37 -80.16 -18.72
C ARG A 43 -29.54 -78.65 -18.55
N MET A 44 -30.78 -78.16 -18.57
CA MET A 44 -31.10 -76.73 -18.54
C MET A 44 -30.70 -76.06 -17.21
N TRP A 45 -30.83 -76.76 -16.07
CA TRP A 45 -30.58 -76.19 -14.75
C TRP A 45 -29.11 -75.76 -14.54
N VAL A 46 -28.13 -76.46 -15.15
CA VAL A 46 -26.70 -76.18 -14.94
C VAL A 46 -26.35 -74.85 -15.58
N LEU A 47 -26.89 -74.64 -16.77
CA LEU A 47 -26.59 -73.49 -17.58
C LEU A 47 -27.44 -72.27 -17.15
N GLU A 48 -28.66 -72.50 -16.65
CA GLU A 48 -29.47 -71.48 -15.96
C GLU A 48 -28.68 -70.91 -14.77
N ARG A 49 -28.14 -71.78 -13.90
CA ARG A 49 -27.28 -71.35 -12.78
C ARG A 49 -26.03 -70.61 -13.22
N GLN A 50 -25.36 -71.04 -14.30
CA GLN A 50 -24.18 -70.35 -14.82
C GLN A 50 -24.52 -68.96 -15.36
N LEU A 51 -25.66 -68.83 -16.04
CA LEU A 51 -26.14 -67.57 -16.57
C LEU A 51 -26.56 -66.62 -15.46
N GLU A 52 -27.29 -67.11 -14.45
CA GLU A 52 -27.63 -66.35 -13.24
C GLU A 52 -26.37 -65.84 -12.55
N ALA A 53 -25.39 -66.71 -12.29
CA ALA A 53 -24.13 -66.33 -11.66
C ALA A 53 -23.36 -65.27 -12.48
N THR A 54 -23.36 -65.38 -13.81
CA THR A 54 -22.69 -64.43 -14.70
C THR A 54 -23.40 -63.07 -14.71
N HIS A 55 -24.74 -63.06 -14.76
CA HIS A 55 -25.53 -61.83 -14.69
C HIS A 55 -25.39 -61.14 -13.34
N GLU A 56 -25.50 -61.91 -12.25
CA GLU A 56 -25.33 -61.41 -10.89
C GLU A 56 -23.94 -60.79 -10.73
N HIS A 57 -22.89 -61.47 -11.19
CA HIS A 57 -21.53 -60.95 -11.17
C HIS A 57 -21.40 -59.62 -11.93
N PHE A 58 -21.88 -59.55 -13.18
CA PHE A 58 -21.84 -58.33 -13.99
C PHE A 58 -22.57 -57.16 -13.31
N PHE A 59 -23.79 -57.36 -12.82
CA PHE A 59 -24.53 -56.29 -12.16
C PHE A 59 -23.90 -55.88 -10.83
N ASN A 60 -23.36 -56.82 -10.06
CA ASN A 60 -22.64 -56.52 -8.83
C ASN A 60 -21.36 -55.71 -9.11
N GLU A 61 -20.61 -56.00 -10.18
CA GLU A 61 -19.48 -55.18 -10.61
C GLU A 61 -19.93 -53.75 -10.97
N VAL A 62 -20.98 -53.61 -11.79
CA VAL A 62 -21.52 -52.30 -12.18
C VAL A 62 -22.03 -51.50 -10.97
N ILE A 63 -22.72 -52.14 -10.03
CA ILE A 63 -23.19 -51.51 -8.79
C ILE A 63 -21.99 -51.08 -7.94
N THR A 64 -20.98 -51.94 -7.82
CA THR A 64 -19.77 -51.69 -7.04
C THR A 64 -18.98 -50.51 -7.61
N GLU A 65 -18.74 -50.50 -8.93
CA GLU A 65 -18.05 -49.42 -9.63
C GLU A 65 -18.81 -48.10 -9.48
N ASN A 66 -20.13 -48.10 -9.68
CA ASN A 66 -20.95 -46.90 -9.48
C ASN A 66 -20.92 -46.41 -8.02
N SER A 67 -20.95 -47.31 -7.04
CA SER A 67 -20.81 -46.95 -5.63
C SER A 67 -19.46 -46.30 -5.36
N GLN A 68 -18.38 -46.89 -5.87
CA GLN A 68 -17.03 -46.34 -5.72
C GLN A 68 -16.88 -44.95 -6.37
N ILE A 69 -17.47 -44.73 -7.55
CA ILE A 69 -17.48 -43.42 -8.21
C ILE A 69 -18.25 -42.41 -7.38
N MET A 70 -19.43 -42.77 -6.86
CA MET A 70 -20.21 -41.89 -6.00
C MET A 70 -19.47 -41.53 -4.71
N ASP A 71 -18.78 -42.49 -4.09
CA ASP A 71 -18.04 -42.25 -2.86
C ASP A 71 -16.79 -41.40 -3.08
N LYS A 72 -16.06 -41.61 -4.19
CA LYS A 72 -14.99 -40.70 -4.63
C LYS A 72 -15.52 -39.27 -4.81
N MET A 73 -16.67 -39.10 -5.46
CA MET A 73 -17.28 -37.79 -5.68
C MET A 73 -17.68 -37.10 -4.35
N LYS A 74 -18.24 -37.86 -3.41
CA LYS A 74 -18.56 -37.35 -2.06
C LYS A 74 -17.32 -36.89 -1.32
N ASN A 75 -16.23 -37.66 -1.40
CA ASN A 75 -14.96 -37.29 -0.77
C ASN A 75 -14.38 -36.02 -1.37
N MET A 76 -14.35 -35.89 -2.70
CA MET A 76 -13.93 -34.65 -3.36
C MET A 76 -14.78 -33.45 -2.95
N ASN A 77 -16.10 -33.64 -2.81
CA ASN A 77 -16.99 -32.58 -2.34
C ASN A 77 -16.73 -32.18 -0.88
N LYS A 78 -16.38 -33.16 -0.03
CA LYS A 78 -15.98 -32.89 1.36
C LYS A 78 -14.69 -32.08 1.43
N GLU A 79 -13.67 -32.46 0.66
CA GLU A 79 -12.41 -31.70 0.57
C GLU A 79 -12.63 -30.27 0.07
N LEU A 80 -13.47 -30.08 -0.95
CA LEU A 80 -13.82 -28.73 -1.43
C LEU A 80 -14.61 -27.92 -0.39
N LEU A 81 -15.46 -28.57 0.41
CA LEU A 81 -16.19 -27.89 1.48
C LEU A 81 -15.23 -27.39 2.57
N GLU A 82 -14.25 -28.21 2.94
CA GLU A 82 -13.19 -27.83 3.90
C GLU A 82 -12.35 -26.67 3.34
N LYS A 83 -11.93 -26.74 2.07
CA LYS A 83 -11.22 -25.64 1.39
C LYS A 83 -12.04 -24.35 1.35
N LYS A 84 -13.34 -24.46 1.06
CA LYS A 84 -14.23 -23.30 1.06
C LYS A 84 -14.26 -22.66 2.45
N GLN A 85 -14.47 -23.44 3.50
CA GLN A 85 -14.51 -22.95 4.88
C GLN A 85 -13.17 -22.34 5.32
N ASP A 86 -12.05 -22.92 4.89
CA ASP A 86 -10.72 -22.34 5.10
C ASP A 86 -10.57 -20.99 4.39
N GLY A 87 -10.99 -20.90 3.13
CA GLY A 87 -10.98 -19.66 2.36
C GLY A 87 -11.86 -18.56 2.97
N GLU A 88 -13.08 -18.90 3.39
CA GLU A 88 -13.99 -17.96 4.09
C GLU A 88 -13.38 -17.48 5.41
N ARG A 89 -12.75 -18.37 6.20
CA ARG A 89 -12.03 -18.00 7.43
C ARG A 89 -10.87 -17.05 7.15
N LYS A 90 -10.01 -17.35 6.17
CA LYS A 90 -8.88 -16.48 5.77
C LYS A 90 -9.34 -15.10 5.30
N LEU A 91 -10.49 -15.03 4.63
CA LEU A 91 -11.06 -13.78 4.17
C LEU A 91 -11.80 -12.99 5.27
N ASN A 92 -11.93 -13.56 6.49
CA ASN A 92 -12.79 -13.07 7.56
C ASN A 92 -14.25 -12.90 7.11
N GLU A 93 -14.70 -13.73 6.17
CA GLU A 93 -16.09 -13.82 5.73
C GLU A 93 -16.81 -14.90 6.57
N GLY A 94 -18.05 -14.62 7.00
CA GLY A 94 -18.83 -15.61 7.73
C GLY A 94 -19.08 -16.86 6.88
N ILE A 95 -18.96 -18.06 7.47
CA ILE A 95 -19.14 -19.33 6.76
C ILE A 95 -20.59 -19.42 6.25
N LYS A 96 -20.77 -19.30 4.93
CA LYS A 96 -22.10 -19.35 4.33
C LYS A 96 -22.41 -20.79 3.95
N ASN A 97 -23.50 -21.35 4.46
CA ASN A 97 -23.96 -22.64 3.96
C ASN A 97 -24.45 -22.49 2.52
N LEU A 98 -24.09 -23.46 1.67
CA LEU A 98 -24.73 -23.58 0.37
C LEU A 98 -26.22 -23.87 0.61
N PRO A 99 -27.14 -23.18 -0.07
CA PRO A 99 -28.55 -23.51 0.04
C PRO A 99 -28.74 -24.98 -0.32
N ASN A 100 -29.49 -25.71 0.51
CA ASN A 100 -29.93 -27.09 0.27
C ASN A 100 -30.91 -27.12 -0.91
N GLU A 101 -30.41 -26.82 -2.10
CA GLU A 101 -31.07 -27.13 -3.34
C GLU A 101 -30.83 -28.62 -3.60
N ASN A 102 -31.85 -29.37 -4.03
CA ASN A 102 -31.75 -30.77 -4.44
C ASN A 102 -30.88 -30.92 -5.71
N LEU A 103 -29.58 -30.65 -5.57
CA LEU A 103 -28.58 -30.67 -6.63
C LEU A 103 -28.02 -32.08 -6.76
N SER A 104 -27.67 -32.45 -7.99
CA SER A 104 -26.87 -33.65 -8.21
C SER A 104 -25.49 -33.48 -7.56
N LEU A 105 -24.84 -34.60 -7.20
CA LEU A 105 -23.48 -34.57 -6.64
C LEU A 105 -22.48 -33.84 -7.56
N TYR A 106 -22.68 -33.93 -8.88
CA TYR A 106 -21.86 -33.27 -9.88
C TYR A 106 -22.09 -31.76 -9.94
N ASP A 107 -23.36 -31.32 -9.92
CA ASP A 107 -23.68 -29.89 -9.89
C ASP A 107 -23.22 -29.23 -8.60
N PHE A 108 -23.36 -29.95 -7.47
CA PHE A 108 -22.85 -29.51 -6.18
C PHE A 108 -21.33 -29.33 -6.20
N HIS A 109 -20.60 -30.30 -6.78
CA HIS A 109 -19.15 -30.20 -6.98
C HIS A 109 -18.76 -29.00 -7.82
N LYS A 110 -19.40 -28.81 -8.98
CA LYS A 110 -19.10 -27.71 -9.88
C LYS A 110 -19.31 -26.36 -9.21
N LYS A 111 -20.43 -26.20 -8.48
CA LYS A 111 -20.69 -24.98 -7.70
C LYS A 111 -19.66 -24.76 -6.59
N LEU A 112 -19.31 -25.80 -5.83
CA LEU A 112 -18.29 -25.72 -4.78
C LEU A 112 -16.94 -25.29 -5.35
N LYS A 113 -16.53 -25.90 -6.47
CA LYS A 113 -15.26 -25.58 -7.11
C LYS A 113 -15.18 -24.12 -7.53
N ILE A 114 -16.23 -23.58 -8.14
CA ILE A 114 -16.30 -22.15 -8.51
C ILE A 114 -16.10 -21.27 -7.28
N ILE A 115 -16.77 -21.56 -6.16
CA ILE A 115 -16.64 -20.76 -4.93
C ILE A 115 -15.23 -20.85 -4.35
N VAL A 116 -14.62 -22.04 -4.36
CA VAL A 116 -13.22 -22.22 -3.90
C VAL A 116 -12.27 -21.43 -4.78
N ASP A 117 -12.41 -21.52 -6.10
CA ASP A 117 -11.57 -20.78 -7.07
C ASP A 117 -11.73 -19.25 -6.88
N GLU A 118 -12.95 -18.76 -6.65
CA GLU A 118 -13.23 -17.36 -6.32
C GLU A 118 -12.58 -16.92 -5.01
N ASN A 119 -12.65 -17.75 -3.96
CA ASN A 119 -12.01 -17.47 -2.68
C ASN A 119 -10.48 -17.43 -2.79
N GLU A 120 -9.88 -18.39 -3.50
CA GLU A 120 -8.44 -18.41 -3.76
C GLU A 120 -7.99 -17.15 -4.52
N MET A 121 -8.77 -16.72 -5.52
CA MET A 121 -8.49 -15.48 -6.25
C MET A 121 -8.59 -14.24 -5.34
N LYS A 122 -9.63 -14.12 -4.51
CA LYS A 122 -9.78 -13.01 -3.55
C LYS A 122 -8.61 -12.96 -2.56
N ILE A 123 -8.20 -14.12 -2.01
CA ILE A 123 -7.08 -14.21 -1.07
C ILE A 123 -5.81 -13.69 -1.74
N LYS A 124 -5.52 -14.15 -2.96
CA LYS A 124 -4.34 -13.73 -3.71
C LYS A 124 -4.32 -12.22 -3.96
N VAL A 125 -5.42 -11.66 -4.45
CA VAL A 125 -5.54 -10.20 -4.70
C VAL A 125 -5.31 -9.42 -3.41
N ARG A 126 -5.88 -9.89 -2.30
CA ARG A 126 -5.74 -9.24 -1.00
C ARG A 126 -4.31 -9.33 -0.45
N GLN A 127 -3.60 -10.44 -0.68
CA GLN A 127 -2.18 -10.60 -0.34
C GLN A 127 -1.31 -9.62 -1.13
N GLU A 128 -1.49 -9.55 -2.45
CA GLU A 128 -0.75 -8.62 -3.32
C GLU A 128 -0.99 -7.16 -2.92
N GLU A 129 -2.25 -6.81 -2.58
CA GLU A 129 -2.58 -5.49 -2.08
C GLU A 129 -1.92 -5.19 -0.73
N PHE A 130 -1.92 -6.16 0.19
CA PHE A 130 -1.26 -6.01 1.48
C PHE A 130 0.24 -5.80 1.34
N GLU A 131 0.93 -6.59 0.50
CA GLU A 131 2.35 -6.43 0.21
C GLU A 131 2.67 -5.05 -0.40
N ARG A 132 1.81 -4.56 -1.29
CA ARG A 132 1.95 -3.21 -1.87
C ARG A 132 1.85 -2.13 -0.80
N ILE A 133 0.85 -2.20 0.08
CA ILE A 133 0.64 -1.26 1.19
C ILE A 133 1.82 -1.28 2.16
N LEU A 134 2.35 -2.47 2.50
CA LEU A 134 3.54 -2.59 3.35
C LEU A 134 4.75 -1.88 2.74
N LYS A 135 4.93 -2.02 1.42
CA LYS A 135 6.02 -1.34 0.71
C LYS A 135 5.82 0.17 0.69
N GLU A 136 4.59 0.64 0.46
CA GLU A 136 4.25 2.06 0.48
C GLU A 136 4.49 2.67 1.87
N GLU A 137 4.00 2.04 2.96
CA GLU A 137 4.24 2.51 4.33
C GLU A 137 5.75 2.57 4.62
N SER A 138 6.50 1.51 4.29
CA SER A 138 7.95 1.46 4.53
C SER A 138 8.68 2.62 3.86
N LEU A 139 8.32 2.97 2.62
CA LEU A 139 8.94 4.09 1.90
C LEU A 139 8.65 5.43 2.58
N VAL A 140 7.40 5.69 2.96
CA VAL A 140 7.03 6.97 3.61
C VAL A 140 7.64 7.06 5.01
N CYS A 141 7.64 5.97 5.78
CA CYS A 141 8.28 5.89 7.08
C CYS A 141 9.81 6.11 7.00
N ASP A 142 10.49 5.53 6.01
CA ASP A 142 11.93 5.71 5.78
C ASP A 142 12.29 7.16 5.42
N GLU A 143 11.40 7.86 4.70
CA GLU A 143 11.54 9.29 4.39
C GLU A 143 11.33 10.18 5.62
N LEU A 144 10.35 9.84 6.47
CA LEU A 144 10.04 10.56 7.71
C LEU A 144 10.96 10.21 8.89
N ASP A 145 11.77 9.16 8.79
CA ASP A 145 12.59 8.59 9.88
C ASP A 145 11.74 8.09 11.07
N ILE A 146 10.59 7.47 10.75
CA ILE A 146 9.63 6.93 11.73
C ILE A 146 9.63 5.39 11.62
N SER A 147 9.41 4.70 12.75
CA SER A 147 9.28 3.24 12.74
C SER A 147 7.97 2.79 12.07
N THR A 148 8.05 1.82 11.16
CA THR A 148 6.88 1.17 10.56
C THR A 148 6.00 0.51 11.61
N THR A 149 4.68 0.69 11.52
CA THR A 149 3.72 0.12 12.48
C THR A 149 3.26 -1.29 12.12
N LEU A 150 3.30 -1.67 10.83
CA LEU A 150 2.68 -2.90 10.32
C LEU A 150 3.43 -4.23 10.57
N LYS A 151 4.53 -4.27 11.34
CA LYS A 151 5.20 -5.55 11.67
C LYS A 151 4.32 -6.54 12.47
N GLN A 152 3.14 -6.14 12.91
CA GLN A 152 2.24 -6.94 13.76
C GLN A 152 1.30 -7.90 13.02
N PHE A 153 1.21 -7.87 11.68
CA PHE A 153 0.27 -8.71 10.91
C PHE A 153 0.93 -9.87 10.15
N ALA A 154 2.13 -10.28 10.57
CA ALA A 154 2.92 -11.28 9.82
C ALA A 154 2.27 -12.67 9.68
N GLU A 155 1.22 -12.97 10.46
CA GLU A 155 0.66 -14.33 10.55
C GLU A 155 -0.73 -14.48 9.91
N GLU A 156 -1.51 -13.41 9.73
CA GLU A 156 -2.89 -13.50 9.23
C GLU A 156 -3.20 -12.46 8.15
N LEU A 157 -3.98 -12.87 7.14
CA LEU A 157 -4.43 -11.98 6.07
C LEU A 157 -5.37 -10.90 6.64
N PRO A 158 -5.06 -9.61 6.51
CA PRO A 158 -5.91 -8.56 7.06
C PRO A 158 -7.28 -8.54 6.38
N SER A 159 -8.28 -8.09 7.14
CA SER A 159 -9.62 -7.82 6.61
C SER A 159 -9.63 -6.58 5.69
N GLU A 160 -10.69 -6.41 4.90
CA GLU A 160 -10.85 -5.22 4.06
C GLU A 160 -10.92 -3.92 4.87
N SER A 161 -11.51 -3.95 6.07
CA SER A 161 -11.55 -2.77 6.95
C SER A 161 -10.17 -2.44 7.51
N GLN A 162 -9.37 -3.45 7.85
CA GLN A 162 -7.98 -3.27 8.27
C GLN A 162 -7.14 -2.68 7.12
N LEU A 163 -7.23 -3.24 5.92
CA LEU A 163 -6.53 -2.72 4.73
C LEU A 163 -6.92 -1.27 4.43
N LYS A 164 -8.22 -0.94 4.54
CA LYS A 164 -8.69 0.43 4.36
C LYS A 164 -8.10 1.36 5.42
N GLY A 165 -8.13 0.95 6.69
CA GLY A 165 -7.52 1.73 7.78
C GLY A 165 -6.02 1.97 7.57
N HIS A 166 -5.29 0.99 7.02
CA HIS A 166 -3.87 1.16 6.69
C HIS A 166 -3.64 2.13 5.53
N LYS A 167 -4.49 2.13 4.49
CA LYS A 167 -4.42 3.13 3.41
C LYS A 167 -4.69 4.54 3.93
N GLU A 168 -5.68 4.70 4.80
CA GLU A 168 -5.98 5.98 5.44
C GLU A 168 -4.78 6.44 6.28
N TYR A 169 -4.16 5.53 7.03
CA TYR A 169 -2.93 5.82 7.78
C TYR A 169 -1.77 6.27 6.88
N ILE A 170 -1.49 5.55 5.78
CA ILE A 170 -0.46 5.97 4.81
C ILE A 170 -0.77 7.37 4.25
N THR A 171 -2.04 7.64 3.93
CA THR A 171 -2.45 8.98 3.47
C THR A 171 -2.11 10.05 4.50
N THR A 172 -2.36 9.80 5.79
CA THR A 172 -1.98 10.75 6.85
C THR A 172 -0.45 10.92 6.97
N LEU A 173 0.33 9.87 6.72
CA LEU A 173 1.79 9.96 6.69
C LEU A 173 2.29 10.75 5.48
N GLU A 174 1.65 10.59 4.32
CA GLU A 174 1.96 11.39 3.13
C GLU A 174 1.66 12.87 3.35
N ASP A 175 0.49 13.20 3.92
CA ASP A 175 0.14 14.58 4.29
C ASP A 175 1.16 15.17 5.28
N MET A 176 1.55 14.38 6.29
CA MET A 176 2.60 14.78 7.24
C MET A 176 3.94 15.04 6.52
N LYS A 177 4.31 14.17 5.57
CA LYS A 177 5.50 14.35 4.75
C LYS A 177 5.47 15.65 3.95
N TYR A 178 4.35 15.96 3.29
CA TYR A 178 4.22 17.21 2.55
C TYR A 178 4.34 18.44 3.46
N ASN A 179 3.68 18.42 4.62
CA ASN A 179 3.80 19.50 5.61
C ASN A 179 5.25 19.66 6.11
N HIS A 180 5.93 18.54 6.37
CA HIS A 180 7.32 18.56 6.79
C HIS A 180 8.26 19.07 5.70
N LEU A 181 8.03 18.71 4.44
CA LEU A 181 8.79 19.24 3.30
C LEU A 181 8.59 20.76 3.15
N GLU A 182 7.37 21.26 3.33
CA GLU A 182 7.07 22.69 3.31
C GLU A 182 7.85 23.43 4.41
N LEU A 183 7.84 22.93 5.64
CA LEU A 183 8.63 23.50 6.74
C LEU A 183 10.13 23.46 6.49
N VAL A 184 10.65 22.37 5.90
CA VAL A 184 12.07 22.28 5.53
C VAL A 184 12.41 23.36 4.51
N CYS A 185 11.60 23.52 3.46
CA CYS A 185 11.80 24.55 2.44
C CYS A 185 11.74 25.97 3.03
N GLU A 186 10.76 26.25 3.89
CA GLU A 186 10.60 27.54 4.57
C GLU A 186 11.83 27.86 5.43
N TYR A 187 12.29 26.92 6.25
CA TYR A 187 13.47 27.15 7.08
C TYR A 187 14.75 27.28 6.25
N GLN A 188 14.92 26.52 5.18
CA GLN A 188 16.08 26.67 4.29
C GLN A 188 16.12 28.06 3.65
N GLN A 189 14.99 28.54 3.11
CA GLN A 189 14.89 29.88 2.53
C GLN A 189 15.17 30.99 3.56
N ASN A 190 14.59 30.87 4.76
CA ASN A 190 14.82 31.84 5.84
C ASN A 190 16.29 31.86 6.30
N ILE A 191 16.92 30.68 6.39
CA ILE A 191 18.33 30.56 6.75
C ILE A 191 19.22 31.19 5.66
N ASP A 192 18.95 30.91 4.38
CA ASP A 192 19.67 31.52 3.24
C ASP A 192 19.59 33.05 3.27
N ASP A 193 18.40 33.59 3.45
CA ASP A 193 18.17 35.03 3.57
C ASP A 193 18.93 35.64 4.74
N LEU A 194 18.94 34.97 5.90
CA LEU A 194 19.64 35.46 7.09
C LEU A 194 21.16 35.37 6.93
N ILE A 195 21.69 34.34 6.28
CA ILE A 195 23.11 34.20 5.96
C ILE A 195 23.55 35.36 5.06
N LEU A 196 22.77 35.66 4.01
CA LEU A 196 23.03 36.79 3.12
C LEU A 196 23.01 38.13 3.87
N LYS A 197 22.00 38.36 4.72
CA LYS A 197 21.88 39.59 5.52
C LYS A 197 23.00 39.76 6.55
N LEU A 198 23.49 38.66 7.11
CA LEU A 198 24.60 38.65 8.07
C LEU A 198 25.97 38.64 7.40
N GLY A 199 26.05 38.50 6.07
CA GLY A 199 27.31 38.37 5.34
C GLY A 199 28.14 37.17 5.77
N LEU A 200 27.48 36.08 6.18
CA LEU A 200 28.15 34.85 6.59
C LEU A 200 28.55 34.04 5.35
N ASP A 201 29.63 33.27 5.47
CA ASP A 201 30.06 32.36 4.41
C ASP A 201 29.03 31.22 4.26
N ALA A 202 28.42 31.15 3.07
CA ALA A 202 27.43 30.15 2.74
C ALA A 202 28.02 28.73 2.80
N GLU A 203 29.31 28.52 2.50
CA GLU A 203 29.92 27.18 2.47
C GLU A 203 29.88 26.47 3.82
N ALA A 204 29.99 27.22 4.92
CA ALA A 204 29.88 26.67 6.27
C ALA A 204 28.47 26.11 6.57
N TYR A 205 27.44 26.65 5.88
CA TYR A 205 26.03 26.32 6.09
C TYR A 205 25.44 25.43 4.99
N LEU A 206 26.12 25.29 3.84
CA LEU A 206 25.72 24.41 2.73
C LEU A 206 25.44 22.98 3.16
N LYS A 207 26.08 22.47 4.23
CA LYS A 207 25.78 21.12 4.78
C LYS A 207 24.33 20.97 5.25
N PHE A 208 23.68 22.06 5.66
CA PHE A 208 22.31 22.11 6.16
C PHE A 208 21.29 22.61 5.12
N LEU A 209 21.77 23.02 3.94
CA LEU A 209 20.95 23.60 2.86
C LEU A 209 20.89 22.71 1.62
N LYS A 210 21.44 21.49 1.69
CA LYS A 210 21.33 20.54 0.58
C LYS A 210 19.87 20.16 0.35
N ASN A 211 19.50 20.02 -0.92
CA ASN A 211 18.15 19.66 -1.37
C ASN A 211 17.68 18.28 -0.88
N ASP A 212 18.58 17.43 -0.37
CA ASP A 212 18.29 16.04 0.00
C ASP A 212 18.03 15.84 1.51
N ILE A 213 17.65 16.88 2.24
CA ILE A 213 17.32 16.74 3.66
C ILE A 213 16.00 15.99 3.80
N LYS A 214 16.07 14.82 4.44
CA LYS A 214 14.88 14.05 4.80
C LYS A 214 13.92 14.91 5.64
N PRO A 215 12.61 14.89 5.36
CA PRO A 215 11.58 15.62 6.10
C PRO A 215 11.28 14.98 7.47
N SER A 216 12.30 14.63 8.24
CA SER A 216 12.16 14.08 9.59
C SER A 216 12.02 15.19 10.63
N GLU A 217 11.31 14.88 11.72
CA GLU A 217 11.11 15.83 12.82
C GLU A 217 12.43 16.27 13.46
N LYS A 218 13.41 15.35 13.52
CA LYS A 218 14.78 15.65 13.97
C LYS A 218 15.46 16.70 13.09
N ASN A 219 15.32 16.60 11.77
CA ASN A 219 15.92 17.54 10.83
C ASN A 219 15.21 18.90 10.89
N ILE A 220 13.88 18.90 10.95
CA ILE A 220 13.08 20.13 11.12
C ILE A 220 13.48 20.86 12.39
N ASN A 221 13.57 20.17 13.52
CA ASN A 221 13.99 20.77 14.80
C ASN A 221 15.43 21.32 14.75
N SER A 222 16.31 20.66 14.00
CA SER A 222 17.68 21.13 13.77
C SER A 222 17.69 22.43 12.95
N LEU A 223 16.95 22.48 11.83
CA LEU A 223 16.81 23.67 10.99
C LEU A 223 16.16 24.82 11.77
N LYS A 224 15.09 24.56 12.51
CA LYS A 224 14.42 25.54 13.37
C LYS A 224 15.37 26.15 14.41
N SER A 225 16.22 25.31 15.03
CA SER A 225 17.21 25.77 16.01
C SER A 225 18.29 26.66 15.36
N ILE A 226 18.74 26.31 14.15
CA ILE A 226 19.69 27.13 13.38
C ILE A 226 19.05 28.47 13.00
N ASN A 227 17.84 28.44 12.45
CA ASN A 227 17.10 29.64 12.05
C ASN A 227 16.94 30.60 13.24
N PHE A 228 16.46 30.10 14.38
CA PHE A 228 16.33 30.88 15.60
C PHE A 228 17.65 31.51 16.07
N GLY A 229 18.75 30.75 16.00
CA GLY A 229 20.09 31.25 16.33
C GLY A 229 20.56 32.37 15.40
N LEU A 230 20.27 32.28 14.10
CA LEU A 230 20.59 33.32 13.12
C LEU A 230 19.71 34.56 13.30
N GLU A 231 18.42 34.40 13.57
CA GLU A 231 17.50 35.50 13.88
C GLU A 231 17.96 36.29 15.13
N GLN A 232 18.36 35.59 16.20
CA GLN A 232 18.91 36.24 17.39
C GLN A 232 20.19 37.02 17.09
N LYS A 233 21.10 36.45 16.29
CA LYS A 233 22.33 37.14 15.85
C LYS A 233 22.00 38.40 15.04
N TYR A 234 21.08 38.29 14.09
CA TYR A 234 20.64 39.41 13.26
C TYR A 234 19.97 40.52 14.06
N SER A 235 19.11 40.16 15.02
CA SER A 235 18.48 41.12 15.94
C SER A 235 19.51 41.84 16.82
N THR A 236 20.48 41.10 17.36
CA THR A 236 21.58 41.66 18.17
C THR A 236 22.47 42.59 17.34
N MET A 237 22.76 42.23 16.10
CA MET A 237 23.52 43.08 15.17
C MET A 237 22.76 44.37 14.86
N THR A 238 21.47 44.26 14.59
CA THR A 238 20.60 45.39 14.27
C THR A 238 20.52 46.37 15.44
N SER A 239 20.41 45.89 16.67
CA SER A 239 20.40 46.74 17.87
C SER A 239 21.76 47.43 18.12
N LYS A 240 22.88 46.72 17.90
CA LYS A 240 24.23 47.32 17.93
C LYS A 240 24.39 48.42 16.87
N CYS A 241 23.96 48.16 15.63
CA CYS A 241 24.00 49.16 14.56
C CYS A 241 23.15 50.39 14.91
N LYS A 242 21.94 50.22 15.44
CA LYS A 242 21.08 51.32 15.92
C LYS A 242 21.78 52.15 17.01
N THR A 243 22.47 51.49 17.94
CA THR A 243 23.22 52.14 19.02
C THR A 243 24.42 52.93 18.48
N LEU A 244 25.20 52.37 17.56
CA LEU A 244 26.31 53.05 16.89
C LEU A 244 25.82 54.25 16.07
N LYS A 245 24.75 54.08 15.29
CA LYS A 245 24.08 55.17 14.57
C LYS A 245 23.65 56.29 15.52
N LYS A 246 23.18 55.97 16.74
CA LYS A 246 22.85 56.98 17.76
C LYS A 246 24.10 57.73 18.27
N LYS A 247 25.15 57.00 18.66
CA LYS A 247 26.41 57.60 19.13
C LYS A 247 27.07 58.48 18.05
N LEU A 248 27.02 58.04 16.79
CA LEU A 248 27.56 58.81 15.66
C LEU A 248 26.80 60.14 15.48
N ARG A 249 25.47 60.16 15.65
CA ARG A 249 24.68 61.41 15.69
C ARG A 249 25.10 62.34 16.80
N GLU A 250 25.36 61.78 17.99
CA GLU A 250 25.82 62.57 19.13
C GLU A 250 27.17 63.22 18.84
N ILE A 251 28.15 62.45 18.33
CA ILE A 251 29.47 62.98 17.94
C ILE A 251 29.35 64.07 16.87
N TRP A 252 28.53 63.85 15.83
CA TRP A 252 28.35 64.86 14.78
C TRP A 252 27.69 66.14 15.29
N ARG A 253 26.73 66.04 16.22
CA ARG A 253 26.19 67.22 16.90
C ARG A 253 27.26 68.02 17.65
N TYR A 254 28.21 67.36 18.29
CA TYR A 254 29.34 68.04 18.95
C TYR A 254 30.30 68.72 17.97
N LEU A 255 30.38 68.23 16.73
CA LEU A 255 31.28 68.77 15.70
C LEU A 255 30.63 69.86 14.83
N GLU A 256 29.39 70.27 15.12
CA GLU A 256 28.63 71.30 14.38
C GLU A 256 28.51 71.05 12.86
N ILE A 257 28.56 69.78 12.43
CA ILE A 257 28.44 69.42 11.02
C ILE A 257 26.97 69.58 10.58
N SER A 258 26.72 70.31 9.49
CA SER A 258 25.38 70.54 8.93
C SER A 258 24.67 69.23 8.57
N ASP A 259 23.32 69.20 8.58
CA ASP A 259 22.55 67.96 8.41
C ASP A 259 22.60 67.29 7.02
N SER A 260 23.09 67.98 6.00
CA SER A 260 23.08 67.52 4.60
C SER A 260 23.86 66.22 4.30
N PRO A 261 25.07 65.98 4.85
CA PRO A 261 25.78 64.70 4.68
C PRO A 261 25.18 63.56 5.54
N HIS A 262 24.36 63.87 6.55
CA HIS A 262 23.84 62.90 7.51
C HIS A 262 22.86 61.91 6.85
N GLU A 263 21.94 62.39 6.02
CA GLU A 263 20.88 61.55 5.45
C GLU A 263 21.44 60.36 4.65
N LYS A 264 22.48 60.58 3.84
CA LYS A 264 23.08 59.53 3.00
C LYS A 264 23.71 58.39 3.80
N LEU A 265 24.24 58.68 5.01
CA LEU A 265 24.89 57.69 5.86
C LEU A 265 23.90 56.95 6.77
N PHE A 266 22.78 57.59 7.15
CA PHE A 266 21.75 56.95 7.98
C PHE A 266 20.89 55.94 7.22
N HIS A 267 20.74 56.10 5.90
CA HIS A 267 20.04 55.16 5.02
C HIS A 267 20.84 53.89 4.69
N ILE A 268 22.10 53.78 5.14
CA ILE A 268 22.88 52.55 4.92
C ILE A 268 22.22 51.38 5.67
N PRO A 269 21.81 50.31 4.96
CA PRO A 269 21.20 49.14 5.58
C PRO A 269 22.17 48.45 6.57
N PRO A 270 21.69 47.86 7.68
CA PRO A 270 22.53 47.11 8.62
C PRO A 270 23.43 46.05 7.96
N GLU A 271 22.95 45.44 6.88
CA GLU A 271 23.63 44.42 6.08
C GLU A 271 24.92 44.97 5.45
N VAL A 272 24.88 46.22 4.99
CA VAL A 272 26.03 46.92 4.38
C VAL A 272 27.04 47.33 5.45
N CYS A 273 26.59 47.68 6.66
CA CYS A 273 27.47 47.99 7.79
C CYS A 273 28.38 46.79 8.17
N PHE A 274 27.95 45.56 7.91
CA PHE A 274 28.72 44.35 8.22
C PHE A 274 29.87 44.12 7.23
N GLN A 275 29.63 44.30 5.93
CA GLN A 275 30.70 44.27 4.92
C GLN A 275 31.77 45.32 5.23
N PHE A 276 31.35 46.52 5.66
CA PHE A 276 32.27 47.55 6.13
C PHE A 276 32.98 47.19 7.45
N SER A 277 32.41 46.38 8.34
CA SER A 277 33.17 45.92 9.53
C SER A 277 34.29 44.92 9.18
N SER A 278 34.14 44.15 8.10
CA SER A 278 35.19 43.27 7.59
C SER A 278 36.23 43.99 6.72
N LEU A 279 35.84 45.06 6.01
CA LEU A 279 36.72 45.85 5.14
C LEU A 279 37.25 47.17 5.75
N VAL A 280 36.66 47.68 6.84
CA VAL A 280 36.92 49.01 7.41
C VAL A 280 37.19 48.91 8.91
N ILE A 281 38.22 48.12 9.23
CA ILE A 281 39.31 48.61 10.09
C ILE A 281 40.52 49.02 9.22
N THR A 282 40.40 49.04 7.89
CA THR A 282 41.39 49.77 7.09
C THR A 282 41.02 51.23 7.09
N SER A 283 41.95 52.05 7.58
CA SER A 283 41.88 53.50 7.71
C SER A 283 41.39 54.24 6.47
N ARG A 284 41.26 53.58 5.31
CA ARG A 284 40.98 54.19 4.01
C ARG A 284 39.61 54.83 3.86
N PHE A 285 38.54 54.37 4.53
CA PHE A 285 37.24 55.05 4.43
C PHE A 285 37.17 56.27 5.34
N VAL A 286 37.76 56.20 6.55
CA VAL A 286 37.94 57.37 7.41
C VAL A 286 38.93 58.35 6.78
N ASP A 287 40.02 57.89 6.19
CA ASP A 287 41.00 58.70 5.46
C ASP A 287 40.42 59.29 4.17
N SER A 288 39.57 58.57 3.44
CA SER A 288 38.94 59.09 2.22
C SER A 288 37.79 60.03 2.55
N ALA A 289 37.01 59.77 3.60
CA ALA A 289 36.00 60.70 4.11
C ALA A 289 36.66 61.95 4.71
N MET A 290 37.74 61.79 5.49
CA MET A 290 38.58 62.88 6.01
C MET A 290 39.27 63.64 4.89
N LYS A 291 39.78 62.98 3.83
CA LYS A 291 40.38 63.64 2.66
C LYS A 291 39.36 64.41 1.84
N SER A 292 38.18 63.83 1.63
CA SER A 292 37.08 64.52 0.94
C SER A 292 36.57 65.71 1.78
N PHE A 293 36.52 65.56 3.10
CA PHE A 293 36.16 66.62 4.05
C PHE A 293 37.23 67.73 4.15
N THR A 294 38.51 67.38 4.19
CA THR A 294 39.62 68.36 4.18
C THR A 294 39.76 69.08 2.84
N MET A 295 39.55 68.38 1.71
CA MET A 295 39.50 69.02 0.39
C MET A 295 38.28 69.94 0.24
N SER A 296 37.13 69.60 0.84
CA SER A 296 35.95 70.46 0.88
C SER A 296 36.14 71.69 1.78
N LEU A 297 36.94 71.58 2.85
CA LEU A 297 37.29 72.71 3.73
C LEU A 297 38.32 73.64 3.08
N LEU A 298 39.30 73.09 2.37
CA LEU A 298 40.34 73.87 1.67
C LEU A 298 39.83 74.62 0.43
N ASN A 299 38.74 74.15 -0.19
CA ASN A 299 38.12 74.82 -1.35
C ASN A 299 37.05 75.86 -0.96
N ASN A 300 36.77 76.05 0.34
CA ASN A 300 35.78 77.01 0.85
C ASN A 300 36.39 78.07 1.79
N VAL A 301 37.71 78.26 1.75
CA VAL A 301 38.44 79.41 2.31
C VAL A 301 39.06 80.18 1.15
#